data_AF-A0A924SEI1-F1
#
_entry.id   AF-A0A924SEI1-F1
#
_cell.length_a   1.000
_cell.length_b   1.000
_cell.length_c   1.000
_cell.angle_alpha   90.00
_cell.angle_beta   90.00
_cell.angle_gamma   90.00
#
_symmetry.space_group_name_H-M   'P 1'
#
loop_
_entity.id
_entity.type
_entity.pdbx_description
1 polymer ?
#
loop_
_entity_poly.entity_id
_entity_poly.type
_entity_poly.pdbx_seq_one_letter_code
_entity_poly.pdbx_strand_id
1 'polypeptide(L)'
;MDVLVMLEESPDHSPVLAHVNTLPSSLSSERPARDIVTLYGVPNAESLALALAAAVESHRTGEGHDNLDAIRHLGVWAERGAIGDAAWRDVGTGQLVSHDLEIPLDILNETAALLLGECGHLIRRLVAGLSMPDWPEGARRAITVSLGPVVGLAAPVLAPLESLLDRLREADGLAFDYEGD
;
A
#
# COMPACT_ATOMS: atom_id res chain seq x y z
N MET A 1 -2.24 5.39 3.65
CA MET A 1 -1.23 4.38 3.25
C MET A 1 0.00 5.12 2.75
N ASP A 2 1.18 4.84 3.32
CA ASP A 2 2.44 5.41 2.87
C ASP A 2 3.13 4.47 1.89
N VAL A 3 3.60 5.01 0.76
CA VAL A 3 4.18 4.23 -0.34
C VAL A 3 5.53 4.79 -0.77
N LEU A 4 6.51 3.91 -0.99
CA LEU A 4 7.73 4.20 -1.74
C LEU A 4 7.55 3.67 -3.16
N VAL A 5 7.49 4.55 -4.15
CA VAL A 5 7.50 4.12 -5.55
C VAL A 5 8.93 4.18 -6.06
N MET A 6 9.43 3.07 -6.56
CA MET A 6 10.79 2.91 -7.09
C MET A 6 10.70 2.53 -8.56
N LEU A 7 11.64 2.99 -9.36
CA LEU A 7 11.81 2.57 -10.74
C LEU A 7 13.14 1.85 -10.90
N GLU A 8 13.09 0.64 -11.44
CA GLU A 8 14.26 -0.16 -11.80
C GLU A 8 14.24 -0.45 -13.31
N GLU A 9 15.38 -0.18 -13.95
CA GLU A 9 15.60 -0.61 -15.34
C GLU A 9 15.71 -2.15 -15.34
N SER A 10 14.98 -2.78 -16.25
CA SER A 10 14.42 -4.15 -16.18
C SER A 10 15.32 -5.28 -15.64
N PRO A 11 14.72 -6.36 -15.08
CA PRO A 11 15.31 -7.68 -15.13
C PRO A 11 15.09 -8.24 -16.54
N ASP A 12 16.16 -8.60 -17.25
CA ASP A 12 16.15 -8.95 -18.68
C ASP A 12 15.16 -10.05 -19.13
N HIS A 13 14.48 -10.76 -18.22
CA HIS A 13 13.72 -11.97 -18.54
C HIS A 13 12.40 -12.19 -17.78
N SER A 14 11.86 -11.19 -17.06
CA SER A 14 10.63 -11.38 -16.25
C SER A 14 9.43 -10.58 -16.79
N PRO A 15 8.25 -11.20 -17.01
CA PRO A 15 7.03 -10.47 -17.39
C PRO A 15 6.38 -9.70 -16.23
N VAL A 16 7.07 -9.62 -15.09
CA VAL A 16 6.61 -8.87 -13.91
C VAL A 16 6.69 -7.37 -14.20
N LEU A 17 5.54 -6.70 -14.10
CA LEU A 17 5.44 -5.25 -14.21
C LEU A 17 5.97 -4.53 -12.96
N ALA A 18 5.67 -5.09 -11.80
CA ALA A 18 6.03 -4.49 -10.53
C ALA A 18 6.16 -5.52 -9.41
N HIS A 19 6.93 -5.20 -8.38
CA HIS A 19 6.84 -5.86 -7.08
C HIS A 19 6.24 -4.91 -6.04
N VAL A 20 5.39 -5.45 -5.18
CA VAL A 20 4.86 -4.77 -4.00
C VAL A 20 5.37 -5.49 -2.76
N ASN A 21 5.98 -4.75 -1.85
CA ASN A 21 6.49 -5.28 -0.59
C ASN A 21 6.03 -4.42 0.58
N THR A 22 5.50 -4.99 1.64
CA THR A 22 5.22 -4.25 2.87
C THR A 22 6.45 -4.26 3.76
N LEU A 23 6.96 -3.09 4.12
CA LEU A 23 7.91 -2.95 5.22
C LEU A 23 7.15 -2.84 6.54
N PRO A 24 7.42 -3.72 7.52
CA PRO A 24 6.82 -3.60 8.84
C PRO A 24 7.27 -2.29 9.49
N SER A 25 6.37 -1.67 10.26
CA SER A 25 6.75 -0.56 11.13
C SER A 25 7.81 -1.05 12.11
N SER A 26 8.97 -0.38 12.12
CA SER A 26 10.01 -0.66 13.12
C SER A 26 9.46 -0.51 14.54
N LEU A 27 10.05 -1.24 15.49
CA LEU A 27 9.69 -1.26 16.94
C LEU A 27 9.65 0.13 17.62
N SER A 28 10.16 1.17 16.96
CA SER A 28 9.94 2.58 17.31
C SER A 28 8.70 3.07 16.56
N SER A 29 7.59 3.16 17.28
CA SER A 29 6.20 3.44 16.89
C SER A 29 5.93 4.79 16.19
N GLU A 30 6.93 5.43 15.59
CA GLU A 30 6.79 6.77 14.97
C GLU A 30 6.33 6.74 13.51
N ARG A 31 6.36 5.58 12.82
CA ARG A 31 5.95 5.51 11.42
C ARG A 31 5.09 4.28 11.13
N PRO A 32 3.92 4.44 10.46
CA PRO A 32 3.10 3.31 10.05
C PRO A 32 3.85 2.40 9.08
N ALA A 33 3.39 1.15 8.98
CA ALA A 33 3.85 0.21 7.96
C ALA A 33 3.78 0.86 6.57
N ARG A 34 4.79 0.59 5.73
CA ARG A 34 4.99 1.28 4.47
C ARG A 34 5.10 0.30 3.33
N ASP A 35 4.34 0.50 2.26
CA ASP A 35 4.48 -0.31 1.05
C ASP A 35 5.60 0.22 0.15
N ILE A 36 6.35 -0.68 -0.46
CA ILE A 36 7.33 -0.41 -1.49
C ILE A 36 6.78 -0.98 -2.79
N VAL A 37 6.55 -0.11 -3.76
CA VAL A 37 6.19 -0.47 -5.13
C VAL A 37 7.41 -0.27 -6.01
N THR A 38 8.00 -1.36 -6.49
CA THR A 38 9.10 -1.33 -7.46
C THR A 38 8.53 -1.59 -8.84
N LEU A 39 8.51 -0.58 -9.70
CA LEU A 39 8.14 -0.68 -11.11
C LEU A 39 9.34 -1.10 -11.95
N TYR A 40 9.10 -1.94 -12.95
CA TYR A 40 10.10 -2.36 -13.93
C TYR A 40 9.83 -1.78 -15.32
N GLY A 41 10.91 -1.47 -16.03
CA GLY A 41 10.85 -1.03 -17.41
C GLY A 41 10.43 0.44 -17.54
N VAL A 42 9.56 0.75 -18.51
CA VAL A 42 9.12 2.13 -18.77
C VAL A 42 7.89 2.43 -17.92
N PRO A 43 7.97 3.38 -16.96
CA PRO A 43 6.83 3.71 -16.12
C PRO A 43 5.76 4.42 -16.93
N ASN A 44 4.49 4.06 -16.71
CA ASN A 44 3.33 4.79 -17.21
C ASN A 44 2.25 4.84 -16.13
N ALA A 45 1.18 5.60 -16.38
CA ALA A 45 0.17 5.83 -15.36
C ALA A 45 -0.61 4.55 -15.04
N GLU A 46 -0.86 3.73 -16.07
CA GLU A 46 -1.61 2.49 -15.99
C GLU A 46 -0.84 1.43 -15.19
N SER A 47 0.46 1.25 -15.46
CA SER A 47 1.30 0.28 -14.75
C SER A 47 1.52 0.68 -13.30
N LEU A 48 1.69 1.97 -13.01
CA LEU A 48 1.74 2.47 -11.64
C LEU A 48 0.40 2.29 -10.93
N ALA A 49 -0.72 2.59 -11.58
CA ALA A 49 -2.05 2.40 -11.00
C ALA A 49 -2.33 0.93 -10.67
N LEU A 50 -1.94 0.00 -11.57
CA LEU A 50 -2.09 -1.44 -11.34
C LEU A 50 -1.24 -1.92 -10.16
N ALA A 51 0.00 -1.44 -10.06
CA ALA A 51 0.87 -1.77 -8.94
C ALA A 51 0.37 -1.20 -7.60
N LEU A 52 -0.16 0.02 -7.60
CA LEU A 52 -0.81 0.60 -6.42
C LEU A 52 -2.11 -0.12 -6.06
N ALA A 53 -2.89 -0.57 -7.06
CA ALA A 53 -4.07 -1.40 -6.83
C ALA A 53 -3.68 -2.71 -6.15
N ALA A 54 -2.61 -3.37 -6.59
CA ALA A 54 -2.10 -4.58 -5.94
C ALA A 54 -1.72 -4.32 -4.47
N ALA A 55 -1.08 -3.20 -4.17
CA ALA A 55 -0.80 -2.81 -2.79
C ALA A 55 -2.09 -2.66 -1.97
N VAL A 56 -3.07 -1.90 -2.47
CA VAL A 56 -4.37 -1.70 -1.79
C VAL A 56 -5.10 -3.04 -1.57
N GLU A 57 -5.20 -3.88 -2.59
CA GLU A 57 -5.91 -5.16 -2.51
C GLU A 57 -5.21 -6.20 -1.66
N SER A 58 -3.88 -6.14 -1.54
CA SER A 58 -3.11 -7.02 -0.65
C SER A 58 -3.44 -6.82 0.83
N HIS A 59 -3.88 -5.61 1.21
CA HIS A 59 -4.37 -5.30 2.55
C HIS A 59 -5.83 -5.68 2.75
N ARG A 60 -6.57 -6.05 1.69
CA ARG A 60 -7.98 -6.49 1.74
C ARG A 60 -8.15 -7.99 1.60
N THR A 61 -7.21 -8.63 0.92
CA THR A 61 -7.32 -10.02 0.47
C THR A 61 -6.56 -10.94 1.41
N GLY A 62 -7.14 -12.11 1.70
CA GLY A 62 -6.48 -13.20 2.40
C GLY A 62 -6.70 -13.21 3.91
N GLU A 63 -6.36 -14.33 4.53
CA GLU A 63 -6.31 -14.44 5.99
C GLU A 63 -5.22 -13.51 6.54
N GLY A 64 -5.51 -12.84 7.66
CA GLY A 64 -4.58 -11.90 8.27
C GLY A 64 -4.59 -10.49 7.66
N HIS A 65 -5.62 -10.10 6.89
CA HIS A 65 -5.82 -8.70 6.48
C HIS A 65 -5.87 -7.73 7.67
N ASP A 66 -6.39 -8.17 8.83
CA ASP A 66 -6.43 -7.39 10.08
C ASP A 66 -5.06 -7.31 10.78
N ASN A 67 -4.08 -8.12 10.38
CA ASN A 67 -2.74 -8.08 10.94
C ASN A 67 -1.96 -6.93 10.31
N LEU A 68 -1.91 -5.81 11.02
CA LEU A 68 -1.17 -4.61 10.63
C LEU A 68 0.34 -4.87 10.46
N ASP A 69 0.88 -5.88 11.16
CA ASP A 69 2.28 -6.28 11.08
C ASP A 69 2.56 -7.35 10.01
N ALA A 70 1.55 -7.74 9.22
CA ALA A 70 1.75 -8.70 8.15
C ALA A 70 2.69 -8.14 7.08
N ILE A 71 3.73 -8.91 6.77
CA ILE A 71 4.65 -8.65 5.68
C ILE A 71 4.06 -9.26 4.43
N ARG A 72 4.03 -8.52 3.32
CA ARG A 72 3.45 -8.97 2.05
C ARG A 72 4.50 -8.84 0.96
N HIS A 73 4.56 -9.82 0.08
CA HIS A 73 5.39 -9.80 -1.12
C HIS A 73 4.54 -10.22 -2.31
N LEU A 74 4.39 -9.34 -3.30
CA LEU A 74 3.61 -9.61 -4.50
C LEU A 74 4.40 -9.26 -5.75
N GLY A 75 4.37 -10.15 -6.74
CA GLY A 75 4.62 -9.80 -8.14
C GLY A 75 3.32 -9.36 -8.80
N VAL A 76 3.39 -8.39 -9.71
CA VAL A 76 2.26 -7.88 -10.48
C VAL A 76 2.50 -8.13 -11.96
N TRP A 77 1.54 -8.74 -12.65
CA TRP A 77 1.58 -9.06 -14.07
C TRP A 77 0.38 -8.45 -14.80
N ALA A 78 0.64 -7.87 -15.98
CA ALA A 78 -0.38 -7.22 -16.80
C ALA A 78 -1.57 -8.14 -17.13
N GLU A 79 -1.27 -9.41 -17.40
CA GLU A 79 -2.23 -10.38 -17.96
C GLU A 79 -2.70 -11.43 -16.93
N ARG A 80 -2.19 -11.38 -15.69
CA ARG A 80 -2.47 -12.42 -14.67
C ARG A 80 -3.01 -11.87 -13.35
N GLY A 81 -2.72 -10.62 -13.02
CA GLY A 81 -3.04 -10.06 -11.70
C GLY A 81 -1.81 -10.01 -10.79
N ALA A 82 -2.01 -10.12 -9.48
CA ALA A 82 -0.93 -10.09 -8.50
C ALA A 82 -0.86 -11.39 -7.71
N ILE A 83 0.35 -11.92 -7.54
CA ILE A 83 0.60 -13.21 -6.88
C ILE A 83 1.82 -13.10 -5.98
N GLY A 84 1.74 -13.71 -4.80
CA GLY A 84 2.85 -13.88 -3.88
C GLY A 84 2.35 -14.40 -2.55
N ASP A 85 2.77 -13.79 -1.45
CA ASP A 85 2.45 -14.26 -0.10
C ASP A 85 2.30 -13.12 0.92
N ALA A 86 1.70 -13.49 2.05
CA ALA A 86 1.66 -12.72 3.27
C ALA A 86 2.14 -13.58 4.43
N ALA A 87 2.89 -12.98 5.36
CA ALA A 87 3.33 -13.65 6.57
C ALA A 87 3.16 -12.75 7.80
N TRP A 88 2.64 -13.33 8.89
CA TRP A 88 2.45 -12.63 10.16
C TRP A 88 2.67 -13.58 11.33
N ARG A 89 2.88 -13.02 12.52
CA ARG A 89 2.96 -13.80 13.75
C ARG A 89 1.56 -13.95 14.34
N ASP A 90 1.11 -15.18 14.53
CA ASP A 90 -0.14 -15.46 15.23
C ASP A 90 -0.01 -15.09 16.72
N VAL A 91 -0.95 -14.29 17.24
CA VAL A 91 -0.89 -13.74 18.60
C VAL A 91 -1.12 -14.83 19.65
N GLY A 92 -1.94 -15.85 19.34
CA GLY A 92 -2.28 -16.92 20.28
C GLY A 92 -1.14 -17.94 20.47
N THR A 93 -0.44 -18.27 19.40
CA THR A 93 0.58 -19.34 19.38
C THR A 93 2.01 -18.82 19.28
N GLY A 94 2.19 -17.55 18.88
CA GLY A 94 3.49 -16.96 18.59
C GLY A 94 4.18 -17.52 17.34
N GLN A 95 3.52 -18.41 16.59
CA GLN A 95 4.05 -19.02 15.38
C GLN A 95 3.96 -18.07 14.19
N LEU A 96 4.89 -18.20 13.25
CA LEU A 96 4.81 -17.52 11.97
C LEU A 96 3.79 -18.26 11.09
N VAL A 97 2.74 -17.56 10.66
CA VAL A 97 1.77 -18.04 9.68
C VAL A 97 2.13 -17.40 8.34
N SER A 98 2.06 -18.20 7.27
CA SER A 98 2.23 -17.75 5.90
C SER A 98 1.01 -18.14 5.09
N HIS A 99 0.60 -17.26 4.19
CA HIS A 99 -0.57 -17.45 3.35
C HIS A 99 -0.26 -16.99 1.93
N ASP A 100 -0.61 -17.80 0.95
CA ASP A 100 -0.45 -17.43 -0.45
C ASP A 100 -1.50 -16.35 -0.80
N LEU A 101 -1.07 -15.32 -1.51
CA LEU A 101 -1.93 -14.26 -2.02
C LEU A 101 -2.08 -14.37 -3.53
N GLU A 102 -3.31 -14.42 -4.00
CA GLU A 102 -3.68 -14.32 -5.41
C GLU A 102 -4.79 -13.29 -5.56
N ILE A 103 -4.49 -12.19 -6.25
CA ILE A 103 -5.43 -11.11 -6.53
C ILE A 103 -5.73 -11.15 -8.03
N PRO A 104 -6.96 -11.51 -8.42
CA PRO A 104 -7.38 -11.59 -9.82
C PRO A 104 -7.19 -10.27 -10.57
N LEU A 105 -6.85 -10.38 -11.86
CA LEU A 105 -6.62 -9.21 -12.73
C LEU A 105 -7.83 -8.27 -12.79
N ASP A 106 -9.06 -8.80 -12.81
CA ASP A 106 -10.27 -7.98 -12.88
C ASP A 106 -10.41 -7.07 -11.65
N ILE A 107 -10.12 -7.59 -10.45
CA ILE A 107 -10.14 -6.80 -9.20
C ILE A 107 -9.08 -5.71 -9.26
N LEU A 108 -7.87 -6.04 -9.74
CA LEU A 108 -6.82 -5.03 -9.89
C LEU A 108 -7.20 -3.93 -10.88
N ASN A 109 -7.84 -4.30 -12.00
CA ASN A 109 -8.27 -3.34 -13.01
C ASN A 109 -9.37 -2.41 -12.48
N GLU A 110 -10.34 -2.94 -11.74
CA GLU A 110 -11.38 -2.14 -11.08
C GLU A 110 -10.76 -1.14 -10.10
N THR A 111 -9.88 -1.59 -9.20
CA THR A 111 -9.22 -0.72 -8.23
C THR A 111 -8.26 0.26 -8.90
N ALA A 112 -7.54 -0.13 -9.95
CA ALA A 112 -6.68 0.76 -10.71
C ALA A 112 -7.48 1.86 -11.44
N ALA A 113 -8.65 1.52 -11.99
CA ALA A 113 -9.54 2.49 -12.62
C ALA A 113 -10.05 3.53 -11.60
N LEU A 114 -10.42 3.09 -10.39
CA LEU A 114 -10.79 3.98 -9.29
C LEU A 114 -9.64 4.91 -8.89
N LEU A 115 -8.43 4.36 -8.71
CA LEU A 115 -7.23 5.13 -8.39
C LEU A 115 -6.88 6.15 -9.48
N LEU A 116 -7.04 5.80 -10.76
CA LEU A 116 -6.82 6.74 -11.86
C LEU A 116 -7.89 7.84 -11.90
N GLY A 117 -9.13 7.51 -11.57
CA GLY A 117 -10.23 8.47 -11.48
C GLY A 117 -10.00 9.51 -10.37
N GLU A 118 -9.64 9.06 -9.17
CA GLU A 118 -9.49 9.93 -8.00
C GLU A 118 -8.09 10.57 -7.88
N CYS A 119 -7.04 9.80 -8.17
CA CYS A 119 -5.65 10.17 -7.95
C CYS A 119 -4.84 10.36 -9.25
N GLY A 120 -5.48 10.35 -10.42
CA GLY A 120 -4.78 10.32 -11.71
C GLY A 120 -3.77 11.44 -11.95
N HIS A 121 -4.02 12.66 -11.44
CA HIS A 121 -3.04 13.75 -11.54
C HIS A 121 -1.78 13.47 -10.73
N LEU A 122 -1.93 12.93 -9.51
CA LEU A 122 -0.81 12.55 -8.65
C LEU A 122 -0.03 11.39 -9.27
N ILE A 123 -0.71 10.37 -9.79
CA ILE A 123 -0.09 9.22 -10.49
C ILE A 123 0.74 9.70 -11.68
N ARG A 124 0.17 10.56 -12.54
CA ARG A 124 0.91 11.13 -13.69
C ARG A 124 2.12 11.96 -13.26
N ARG A 125 2.00 12.74 -12.18
CA ARG A 125 3.12 13.51 -11.63
C ARG A 125 4.22 12.60 -11.09
N LEU A 126 3.87 11.49 -10.44
CA LEU A 126 4.84 10.49 -9.98
C LEU A 126 5.60 9.85 -11.14
N VAL A 127 4.87 9.41 -12.16
CA VAL A 127 5.47 8.85 -13.38
C VAL A 127 6.44 9.85 -14.01
N ALA A 128 6.04 11.12 -14.13
CA ALA A 128 6.91 12.15 -14.68
C ALA A 128 8.19 12.33 -13.84
N GLY A 129 8.06 12.36 -12.51
CA GLY A 129 9.19 12.46 -11.58
C GLY A 129 10.16 11.28 -11.66
N LEU A 130 9.63 10.06 -11.79
CA LEU A 130 10.44 8.84 -11.95
C LEU A 130 11.11 8.75 -13.33
N SER A 131 10.53 9.41 -14.33
CA SER A 131 11.02 9.42 -15.71
C SER A 131 11.98 10.56 -16.02
N MET A 132 12.28 11.42 -15.04
CA MET A 132 13.14 12.57 -15.27
C MET A 132 14.54 12.11 -15.74
N PRO A 133 15.12 12.73 -16.78
CA PRO A 133 16.41 12.29 -17.32
C PRO A 133 17.61 12.73 -16.46
N ASP A 134 17.42 13.68 -15.55
CA ASP A 134 18.45 14.35 -14.74
C ASP A 134 18.59 13.76 -13.33
N TRP A 135 18.11 12.53 -13.09
CA TRP A 135 18.42 11.83 -11.85
C TRP A 135 19.93 11.77 -11.64
N PRO A 136 20.43 12.09 -10.44
CA PRO A 136 21.86 12.03 -10.17
C PRO A 136 22.43 10.66 -10.52
N GLU A 137 23.61 10.65 -11.14
CA GLU A 137 24.28 9.41 -11.53
C GLU A 137 24.49 8.50 -10.30
N GLY A 138 24.06 7.24 -10.40
CA GLY A 138 24.11 6.28 -9.29
C GLY A 138 22.99 6.41 -8.25
N ALA A 139 22.07 7.37 -8.37
CA ALA A 139 20.91 7.48 -7.49
C ALA A 139 19.76 6.55 -7.95
N ARG A 140 19.18 5.81 -6.99
CA ARG A 140 17.98 5.01 -7.25
C ARG A 140 16.78 5.93 -7.41
N ARG A 141 16.04 5.77 -8.51
CA ARG A 141 14.84 6.55 -8.79
C ARG A 141 13.71 6.13 -7.87
N ALA A 142 13.45 6.93 -6.84
CA ALA A 142 12.44 6.61 -5.85
C ALA A 142 11.73 7.86 -5.31
N ILE A 143 10.40 7.81 -5.23
CA ILE A 143 9.56 8.91 -4.73
C ILE A 143 8.64 8.39 -3.65
N THR A 144 8.57 9.13 -2.54
CA THR A 144 7.66 8.83 -1.42
C THR A 144 6.34 9.56 -1.62
N VAL A 145 5.23 8.86 -1.43
CA VAL A 145 3.89 9.45 -1.41
C VAL A 145 3.03 8.87 -0.30
N SER A 146 2.07 9.66 0.14
CA SER A 146 1.03 9.24 1.07
C SER A 146 -0.31 9.32 0.36
N LEU A 147 -1.02 8.19 0.32
CA LEU A 147 -2.38 8.11 -0.17
C LEU A 147 -3.31 8.24 1.03
N GLY A 148 -4.09 9.33 1.06
CA GLY A 148 -5.16 9.52 2.03
C GLY A 148 -6.32 8.55 1.79
N PRO A 149 -7.31 8.50 2.68
CA PRO A 149 -8.51 7.69 2.47
C PRO A 149 -9.23 8.15 1.20
N VAL A 150 -9.23 7.29 0.19
CA VAL A 150 -9.92 7.46 -1.08
C VAL A 150 -11.40 7.11 -0.83
N VAL A 151 -12.31 8.08 -1.04
CA VAL A 151 -13.75 7.96 -0.68
C VAL A 151 -14.41 6.98 -1.65
N GLY A 152 -14.42 5.70 -1.28
CA GLY A 152 -14.87 4.58 -2.11
C GLY A 152 -14.03 3.32 -1.92
N LEU A 153 -12.76 3.49 -1.51
CA LEU A 153 -11.82 2.41 -1.15
C LEU A 153 -11.71 2.19 0.38
N ALA A 154 -12.26 3.09 1.19
CA ALA A 154 -12.12 3.07 2.64
C ALA A 154 -13.02 2.06 3.39
N ALA A 155 -14.00 1.45 2.72
CA ALA A 155 -15.14 0.84 3.41
C ALA A 155 -14.82 -0.34 4.36
N PRO A 156 -13.79 -1.18 4.16
CA PRO A 156 -13.41 -2.19 5.17
C PRO A 156 -12.10 -1.89 5.90
N VAL A 157 -11.16 -1.13 5.32
CA VAL A 157 -9.81 -0.93 5.89
C VAL A 157 -9.80 0.10 7.04
N LEU A 158 -10.74 1.06 7.02
CA LEU A 158 -10.79 2.10 8.04
C LEU A 158 -11.79 1.84 9.16
N ALA A 159 -12.67 0.85 9.06
CA ALA A 159 -13.65 0.57 10.12
C ALA A 159 -12.98 0.33 11.51
N PRO A 160 -11.84 -0.38 11.62
CA PRO A 160 -11.16 -0.53 12.91
C PRO A 160 -10.49 0.77 13.41
N LEU A 161 -10.00 1.59 12.48
CA LEU A 161 -9.28 2.84 12.79
C LEU A 161 -10.25 3.98 13.12
N GLU A 162 -11.37 4.08 12.40
CA GLU A 162 -12.50 4.95 12.70
C GLU A 162 -13.14 4.58 14.03
N SER A 163 -13.31 3.29 14.34
CA SER A 163 -13.79 2.86 15.66
C SER A 163 -12.84 3.25 16.80
N LEU A 164 -11.52 3.26 16.56
CA LEU A 164 -10.53 3.74 17.54
C LEU A 164 -10.52 5.26 17.67
N LEU A 165 -10.67 6.00 16.56
CA LEU A 165 -10.79 7.46 16.58
C LEU A 165 -12.09 7.90 17.25
N ASP A 166 -13.21 7.20 17.02
CA ASP A 166 -14.48 7.44 17.69
C ASP A 166 -14.38 7.16 19.20
N ARG A 167 -13.67 6.09 19.60
CA ARG A 167 -13.40 5.82 21.03
C ARG A 167 -12.52 6.89 21.68
N LEU A 168 -11.51 7.40 20.98
CA LEU A 168 -10.66 8.50 21.48
C LEU A 168 -11.46 9.80 21.57
N ARG A 169 -12.36 10.05 20.61
CA ARG A 169 -13.25 11.22 20.60
C ARG A 169 -14.33 11.15 21.70
N GLU A 170 -14.85 9.97 22.01
CA GLU A 170 -15.73 9.76 23.17
C GLU A 170 -14.97 9.88 24.50
N ALA A 171 -13.70 9.48 24.55
CA ALA A 171 -12.87 9.60 25.75
C ALA A 171 -12.53 11.06 26.12
N ASP A 172 -12.39 11.95 25.13
CA ASP A 172 -12.20 13.40 25.34
C ASP A 172 -13.48 14.13 25.80
N GLY A 173 -14.62 13.42 25.92
CA GLY A 173 -15.89 13.96 26.43
C GLY A 173 -16.01 14.00 27.97
N LEU A 174 -15.02 13.51 28.72
CA LEU A 174 -15.07 13.40 30.18
C LEU A 174 -13.92 14.12 30.89
N ALA A 175 -13.84 15.44 30.74
CA ALA A 175 -13.30 16.31 31.78
C ALA A 175 -13.53 17.77 31.40
N PHE A 176 -14.50 18.42 32.02
CA PHE A 176 -14.39 19.79 32.56
C PHE A 176 -15.69 20.09 33.32
N ASP A 177 -15.80 19.58 34.56
CA ASP A 177 -16.66 20.23 35.55
C ASP A 177 -15.93 21.52 35.97
N TYR A 178 -16.49 22.66 35.55
CA TYR A 178 -16.08 23.98 35.99
C TYR A 178 -16.73 24.24 37.35
N GLU A 179 -16.04 23.92 38.44
CA GLU A 179 -16.44 24.34 39.78
C GLU A 179 -15.87 25.74 40.04
N GLY A 180 -16.73 26.75 39.94
CA GLY A 180 -16.43 28.13 40.29
C GLY A 180 -17.28 28.57 41.47
N ASP A 181 -16.61 28.87 42.59
CA ASP A 181 -17.07 29.74 43.68
C ASP A 181 -15.96 30.77 43.96
#